data_AF-A0A536V0G2-F1
#
_entry.id   AF-A0A536V0G2-F1
#
_cell.length_a   1.000
_cell.length_b   1.000
_cell.length_c   1.000
_cell.angle_alpha   90.00
_cell.angle_beta   90.00
_cell.angle_gamma   90.00
#
_symmetry.space_group_name_H-M   'P 1'
#
loop_
_entity.id
_entity.type
_entity.pdbx_description
1 polymer ?
#
loop_
_entity_poly.entity_id
_entity_poly.type
_entity_poly.pdbx_seq_one_letter_code
_entity_poly.pdbx_strand_id
1 'polypeptide(L)'
;MTTKLEGPLKRALAIGGDPYVLTITPEGLTLVPKGKRKGYSLGWNAFVNGEAALATALNASLLIAPLKSRTPEKPSLRKPSRKR
;
A
#
# COMPACT_ATOMS: atom_id res chain seq x y z
N MET A 1 14.91 31.27 -5.62
CA MET A 1 15.98 30.52 -6.32
C MET A 1 15.81 29.05 -6.01
N THR A 2 15.69 28.19 -7.02
CA THR A 2 15.63 26.73 -6.84
C THR A 2 17.00 26.17 -7.13
N THR A 3 17.65 25.57 -6.13
CA THR A 3 18.94 24.91 -6.31
C THR A 3 18.72 23.63 -7.11
N LYS A 4 19.44 23.48 -8.22
CA LYS A 4 19.36 22.29 -9.06
C LYS A 4 19.89 21.09 -8.27
N LEU A 5 19.19 19.97 -8.39
CA LEU A 5 19.59 18.73 -7.75
C LEU A 5 20.72 18.09 -8.58
N GLU A 6 21.97 18.32 -8.18
CA GLU A 6 23.14 17.77 -8.89
C GLU A 6 23.44 16.32 -8.52
N GLY A 7 22.88 15.83 -7.40
CA GLY A 7 23.08 14.47 -6.92
C GLY A 7 21.98 13.98 -5.99
N PRO A 8 22.04 12.71 -5.55
CA PRO A 8 21.05 12.13 -4.67
C PRO A 8 21.02 12.85 -3.30
N LEU A 9 19.91 13.52 -2.99
CA LEU A 9 19.71 14.24 -1.74
C LEU A 9 18.96 13.35 -0.73
N LYS A 10 19.59 13.04 0.40
CA LYS A 10 19.00 12.22 1.46
C LYS A 10 18.49 13.07 2.62
N ARG A 11 17.28 12.80 3.09
CA ARG A 11 16.63 13.48 4.21
C ARG A 11 15.96 12.48 5.13
N ALA A 12 16.08 12.70 6.43
CA ALA A 12 15.32 11.97 7.43
C ALA A 12 13.92 12.61 7.56
N LEU A 13 12.89 11.78 7.60
CA LEU A 13 11.50 12.19 7.79
C LEU A 13 10.86 11.33 8.87
N ALA A 14 9.94 11.89 9.63
CA ALA A 14 9.07 11.14 10.52
C ALA A 14 7.65 11.16 9.95
N ILE A 15 7.11 10.00 9.59
CA ILE A 15 5.76 9.88 9.03
C ILE A 15 4.98 8.97 9.96
N GLY A 16 3.91 9.49 10.58
CA GLY A 16 3.10 8.71 11.53
C GLY A 16 3.86 8.25 12.79
N GLY A 17 4.96 8.92 13.14
CA GLY A 17 5.83 8.53 14.25
C GLY A 17 6.97 7.58 13.87
N ASP A 18 6.95 7.02 12.66
CA ASP A 18 8.01 6.14 12.18
C ASP A 18 9.12 6.90 11.43
N PRO A 19 10.41 6.57 11.65
CA PRO A 19 11.52 7.20 10.96
C PRO A 19 11.73 6.61 9.55
N TYR A 20 11.73 7.49 8.55
CA TYR A 20 12.01 7.20 7.16
C TYR A 20 13.22 8.00 6.65
N VAL A 21 13.85 7.48 5.60
CA VAL A 21 14.87 8.17 4.82
C VAL A 21 14.32 8.40 3.42
N LEU A 22 14.08 9.66 3.08
CA LEU A 22 13.75 10.10 1.74
C LEU A 22 15.04 10.36 0.96
N THR A 23 15.18 9.73 -0.19
CA THR A 23 16.24 10.00 -1.17
C THR A 23 15.60 10.61 -2.39
N ILE A 24 15.97 11.85 -2.71
CA ILE A 24 15.51 12.58 -3.88
C ILE A 24 16.59 12.45 -4.95
N THR A 25 16.22 12.04 -6.15
CA THR A 25 17.10 11.97 -7.32
C THR A 25 16.46 12.74 -8.48
N PRO A 26 17.22 13.04 -9.56
CA PRO A 26 16.65 13.67 -10.76
C PRO A 26 15.55 12.83 -11.43
N GLU A 27 15.53 11.52 -11.19
CA GLU A 27 14.57 10.57 -11.79
C GLU A 27 13.32 10.35 -10.90
N GLY A 28 13.46 10.49 -9.58
CA GLY A 28 12.34 10.29 -8.66
C GLY A 28 12.68 10.42 -7.18
N LEU A 29 11.85 9.76 -6.37
CA LEU A 29 11.85 9.78 -4.92
C LEU A 29 11.85 8.35 -4.37
N THR A 30 12.76 8.04 -3.46
CA THR A 30 12.82 6.74 -2.77
C THR A 30 12.67 6.96 -1.28
N LEU A 31 11.63 6.40 -0.68
CA LEU A 31 11.36 6.46 0.76
C LEU A 31 11.64 5.09 1.40
N VAL A 32 12.66 5.02 2.25
CA VAL A 32 13.07 3.79 2.91
C VAL A 32 12.81 3.89 4.41
N PRO A 33 12.01 2.99 5.02
CA PRO A 33 11.89 2.94 6.48
C PRO A 33 13.24 2.60 7.10
N LYS A 34 13.60 3.28 8.20
CA LYS A 34 14.86 3.05 8.88
C LYS A 34 14.95 1.57 9.32
N GLY A 35 16.01 0.88 8.91
CA GLY A 35 16.24 -0.53 9.23
C GLY A 35 15.58 -1.55 8.29
N LYS A 36 14.85 -1.10 7.26
CA LYS A 36 14.28 -2.00 6.23
C LYS A 36 14.95 -1.80 4.87
N ARG A 37 15.09 -2.90 4.12
CA ARG A 37 15.68 -2.89 2.77
C ARG A 37 14.65 -2.64 1.65
N LYS A 38 13.36 -2.86 1.92
CA LYS A 38 12.27 -2.55 0.99
C LYS A 38 11.70 -1.18 1.32
N GLY A 39 11.92 -0.22 0.42
CA GLY A 39 11.32 1.11 0.45
C GLY A 39 10.32 1.30 -0.67
N TYR A 40 9.64 2.44 -0.66
CA TYR A 40 8.75 2.89 -1.73
C TYR A 40 9.57 3.73 -2.71
N SER A 41 9.55 3.39 -4.00
CA SER A 41 10.17 4.18 -5.05
C SER A 41 9.07 4.77 -5.94
N LEU A 42 9.18 6.05 -6.25
CA LEU A 42 8.21 6.78 -7.07
C LEU A 42 8.92 7.71 -8.04
N GLY A 43 8.69 7.53 -9.34
CA GLY A 43 9.22 8.45 -10.37
C GLY A 43 8.50 9.79 -10.37
N TRP A 44 9.18 10.87 -10.79
CA TRP A 44 8.57 12.20 -10.86
C TRP A 44 7.34 12.25 -11.74
N ASN A 45 7.35 11.54 -12.86
CA ASN A 45 6.22 11.52 -13.79
C ASN A 45 4.96 10.95 -13.09
N ALA A 46 5.10 9.86 -12.34
CA ALA A 46 4.00 9.28 -11.56
C ALA A 46 3.55 10.16 -10.38
N PHE A 47 4.47 10.95 -9.82
CA PHE A 47 4.16 11.92 -8.75
C PHE A 47 3.39 13.13 -9.28
N VAL A 48 3.84 13.71 -10.40
CA VAL A 48 3.25 14.92 -11.01
C VAL A 48 1.93 14.59 -11.72
N ASN A 49 1.82 13.43 -12.37
CA ASN A 49 0.59 13.01 -13.04
C ASN A 49 -0.52 12.57 -12.06
N GLY A 50 -0.23 12.46 -10.76
CA GLY A 50 -1.22 12.09 -9.74
C GLY A 50 -1.66 10.61 -9.74
N GLU A 51 -1.11 9.79 -10.64
CA GLU A 51 -1.41 8.35 -10.70
C GLU A 51 -1.03 7.61 -9.40
N ALA A 52 -0.01 8.07 -8.67
CA ALA A 52 0.36 7.48 -7.40
C ALA A 52 -0.74 7.62 -6.34
N ALA A 53 -1.35 8.81 -6.24
CA ALA A 53 -2.46 9.06 -5.31
C ALA A 53 -3.73 8.31 -5.74
N LEU A 54 -4.01 8.28 -7.05
CA LEU A 54 -5.15 7.56 -7.60
C LEU A 54 -5.02 6.04 -7.39
N ALA A 55 -3.84 5.46 -7.65
CA ALA A 55 -3.57 4.05 -7.44
C ALA A 55 -3.65 3.68 -5.95
N THR A 56 -3.16 4.54 -5.05
CA THR A 56 -3.33 4.35 -3.60
C THR A 56 -4.80 4.41 -3.19
N ALA A 57 -5.56 5.39 -3.67
CA ALA A 57 -6.99 5.51 -3.39
C ALA A 57 -7.81 4.33 -3.95
N LEU A 58 -7.49 3.87 -5.16
CA LEU A 58 -8.11 2.71 -5.79
C LEU A 58 -7.79 1.42 -5.02
N ASN A 59 -6.52 1.17 -4.71
CA ASN A 59 -6.13 0.00 -3.93
C ASN A 59 -6.77 0.02 -2.53
N ALA A 60 -6.87 1.18 -1.88
CA ALA A 60 -7.60 1.31 -0.62
C ALA A 60 -9.09 0.97 -0.78
N SER A 61 -9.74 1.46 -1.84
CA SER A 61 -11.14 1.14 -2.14
C SER A 61 -11.36 -0.34 -2.44
N LEU A 62 -10.42 -1.02 -3.11
CA LEU A 62 -10.50 -2.46 -3.40
C LEU A 62 -10.26 -3.32 -2.14
N LEU A 63 -9.37 -2.90 -1.25
CA LEU A 63 -9.14 -3.57 0.03
C LEU A 63 -10.35 -3.44 0.99
N ILE A 64 -11.16 -2.39 0.84
CA ILE A 64 -12.39 -2.17 1.61
C ILE A 64 -13.57 -2.98 1.05
N ALA A 65 -13.48 -3.55 -0.16
CA ALA A 65 -14.54 -4.42 -0.68
C ALA A 65 -14.72 -5.62 0.26
N PRO A 66 -15.83 -5.70 1.02
CA PRO A 66 -16.00 -6.76 1.98
C PRO A 66 -16.14 -8.07 1.21
N LEU A 67 -15.42 -9.09 1.68
CA LEU A 67 -15.54 -10.49 1.29
C LEU A 67 -17.02 -10.91 1.24
N LYS A 68 -17.68 -10.79 0.07
CA LYS A 68 -19.01 -11.34 -0.15
C LYS A 68 -18.87 -12.82 -0.52
N SER A 69 -18.35 -13.60 0.41
CA SER A 69 -18.46 -15.06 0.40
C SER A 69 -18.23 -15.59 1.81
N ARG A 70 -19.14 -15.28 2.72
CA ARG A 70 -19.32 -16.10 3.92
C ARG A 70 -20.05 -17.38 3.50
N THR A 71 -19.27 -18.45 3.40
CA THR A 71 -19.56 -19.91 3.45
C THR A 71 -20.56 -20.30 4.56
N PRO A 72 -20.94 -21.59 4.76
CA PRO A 72 -21.23 -22.70 3.84
C PRO A 72 -22.62 -23.34 4.15
N GLU A 73 -23.40 -23.77 3.16
CA GLU A 73 -24.62 -24.55 3.43
C GLU A 73 -24.27 -26.03 3.73
N LYS A 74 -24.24 -26.40 5.01
CA LYS A 74 -24.18 -27.80 5.46
C LYS A 74 -25.53 -28.47 5.20
N PRO A 75 -25.63 -29.56 4.42
CA PRO A 75 -26.86 -30.32 4.35
C PRO A 75 -27.08 -31.05 5.67
N SER A 76 -28.13 -30.64 6.39
CA SER A 76 -28.67 -31.34 7.55
C SER A 76 -29.27 -32.67 7.13
N LEU A 77 -28.49 -33.77 7.21
CA LEU A 77 -29.03 -35.12 7.14
C LEU A 77 -29.76 -35.44 8.45
N ARG A 78 -31.05 -35.11 8.49
CA ARG A 78 -31.99 -35.60 9.50
C ARG A 78 -32.17 -37.12 9.29
N LYS A 79 -31.75 -37.92 10.28
CA LYS A 79 -32.14 -39.33 10.37
C LYS A 79 -33.64 -39.40 10.68
N PRO A 80 -34.47 -40.14 9.92
CA PRO A 80 -35.81 -40.44 10.39
C PRO A 80 -35.71 -41.53 11.47
N SER A 81 -35.95 -41.13 12.71
CA SER A 81 -36.44 -42.02 13.74
C SER A 81 -37.86 -42.44 13.37
N ARG A 82 -38.09 -43.74 13.16
CA ARG A 82 -39.38 -44.33 13.49
C ARG A 82 -39.24 -45.78 13.91
N LYS A 83 -39.27 -45.97 15.22
CA LYS A 83 -39.74 -47.19 15.87
C LYS A 83 -41.20 -47.43 15.48
N ARG A 84 -41.52 -48.61 14.96
CA ARG A 84 -42.73 -49.39 15.25
C ARG A 84 -42.58 -50.78 14.67
#